data_AF-A0A841SGI0-F1
#
_entry.id   AF-A0A841SGI0-F1
#
_cell.length_a   1.000
_cell.length_b   1.000
_cell.length_c   1.000
_cell.angle_alpha   90.00
_cell.angle_beta   90.00
_cell.angle_gamma   90.00
#
_symmetry.space_group_name_H-M   'P 1'
#
loop_
_entity.id
_entity.type
_entity.pdbx_description
1 polymer ?
#
loop_
_entity_poly.entity_id
_entity_poly.type
_entity_poly.pdbx_seq_one_letter_code
_entity_poly.pdbx_strand_id
1 'polypeptide(L)'
;MAPALRVTRRVQDQAELSAAARMANLDGAFAVRSRWAETLTDQPIVVVDDVMTTGSTLSEACRALESRGIPVLGCAVVAATRLRLSSGS
;
A
#
# COMPACT_ATOMS: atom_id res chain seq x y z
N MET A 1 -13.17 -9.75 4.23
CA MET A 1 -12.48 -8.51 3.79
C MET A 1 -12.95 -7.36 4.67
N ALA A 2 -12.04 -6.47 5.08
CA ALA A 2 -12.35 -5.32 5.93
C ALA A 2 -11.87 -4.01 5.27
N PRO A 3 -12.71 -2.96 5.16
CA PRO A 3 -12.28 -1.65 4.68
C PRO A 3 -11.49 -0.91 5.76
N ALA A 4 -10.31 -1.44 6.09
CA ALA A 4 -9.49 -1.05 7.22
C ALA A 4 -8.76 0.29 7.02
N LEU A 5 -8.41 0.62 5.77
CA LEU A 5 -7.59 1.79 5.45
C LEU A 5 -8.42 2.93 4.86
N ARG A 6 -8.07 4.17 5.20
CA ARG A 6 -8.58 5.38 4.57
C ARG A 6 -7.43 6.24 4.06
N VAL A 7 -7.71 6.99 3.00
CA VAL A 7 -6.84 8.08 2.56
C VAL A 7 -7.08 9.30 3.48
N THR A 8 -6.01 9.91 3.98
CA THR A 8 -6.06 11.00 4.97
C THR A 8 -5.80 12.37 4.37
N ARG A 9 -5.21 12.44 3.18
CA ARG A 9 -4.90 13.68 2.47
C ARG A 9 -5.15 13.55 0.98
N ARG A 10 -5.25 14.68 0.28
CA ARG A 10 -5.28 14.67 -1.19
C ARG A 10 -3.95 14.13 -1.72
N VAL A 11 -4.05 13.24 -2.70
CA VAL A 11 -2.93 12.69 -3.47
C VAL A 11 -3.10 13.10 -4.93
N GLN A 12 -2.00 13.28 -5.65
CA GLN A 12 -2.03 13.50 -7.09
C GLN A 12 -2.44 12.22 -7.82
N ASP A 13 -2.95 12.36 -9.04
CA ASP A 13 -3.18 11.20 -9.91
C ASP A 13 -1.85 10.48 -10.16
N GLN A 14 -1.85 9.17 -10.00
CA GLN A 14 -0.69 8.32 -10.14
C GLN A 14 -0.31 8.09 -11.61
N ALA A 15 -1.21 8.33 -12.57
CA ALA A 15 -1.00 8.01 -13.98
C ALA A 15 0.25 8.69 -14.57
N GLU A 16 0.47 9.96 -14.24
CA GLU A 16 1.54 10.78 -14.82
C GLU A 16 2.85 10.78 -14.01
N LEU A 17 2.86 10.13 -12.86
CA LEU A 17 4.01 10.16 -11.94
C LEU A 17 5.08 9.11 -12.30
N SER A 18 6.34 9.46 -12.07
CA SER A 18 7.44 8.49 -12.07
C SER A 18 7.32 7.52 -10.88
N ALA A 19 8.02 6.39 -10.90
CA ALA A 19 7.95 5.43 -9.79
C ALA A 19 8.32 6.03 -8.42
N ALA A 20 9.39 6.83 -8.37
CA ALA A 20 9.78 7.54 -7.15
C ALA A 20 8.74 8.59 -6.73
N ALA A 21 8.16 9.31 -7.70
CA ALA A 21 7.12 10.29 -7.41
C ALA A 21 5.81 9.62 -6.94
N ARG A 22 5.50 8.41 -7.41
CA ARG A 22 4.36 7.60 -6.92
C ARG A 22 4.51 7.27 -5.44
N MET A 23 5.70 6.79 -5.04
CA MET A 23 6.00 6.49 -3.63
C MET A 23 5.87 7.75 -2.76
N ALA A 24 6.53 8.85 -3.16
CA ALA A 24 6.46 10.11 -2.42
C ALA A 24 5.03 10.68 -2.35
N ASN A 25 4.26 10.56 -3.43
CA ASN A 25 2.88 11.03 -3.46
C ASN A 25 1.97 10.24 -2.50
N LEU A 26 2.27 8.98 -2.21
CA LEU A 26 1.50 8.14 -1.29
C LEU A 26 2.06 8.08 0.12
N ASP A 27 3.32 8.45 0.36
CA ASP A 27 3.91 8.39 1.70
C ASP A 27 3.06 9.11 2.74
N GLY A 28 2.67 8.37 3.79
CA GLY A 28 1.82 8.91 4.86
C GLY A 28 0.37 9.18 4.48
N ALA A 29 -0.06 8.83 3.26
CA ALA A 29 -1.40 9.12 2.77
C ALA A 29 -2.47 8.18 3.35
N PHE A 30 -2.10 7.01 3.85
CA PHE A 30 -3.05 6.03 4.39
C PHE A 30 -3.03 5.99 5.92
N ALA A 31 -4.18 5.68 6.51
CA ALA A 31 -4.30 5.40 7.93
C ALA A 31 -5.36 4.33 8.21
N VAL A 32 -5.15 3.55 9.27
CA VAL A 32 -6.14 2.60 9.79
C VAL A 32 -7.35 3.38 10.32
N ARG A 33 -8.55 2.99 9.90
CA ARG A 33 -9.83 3.43 10.46
C ARG A 33 -9.94 2.89 11.89
N SER A 34 -10.19 3.78 12.85
CA SER A 34 -10.15 3.46 14.29
C SER A 34 -10.99 2.25 14.67
N ARG A 35 -12.17 2.07 14.05
CA ARG A 35 -13.06 0.93 14.29
C ARG A 35 -12.45 -0.45 13.99
N TRP A 36 -11.34 -0.51 13.26
CA TRP A 36 -10.66 -1.75 12.90
C TRP A 36 -9.33 -1.94 13.61
N ALA A 37 -8.81 -0.92 14.30
CA ALA A 37 -7.46 -0.98 14.87
C ALA A 37 -7.32 -2.13 15.88
N GLU A 38 -8.26 -2.23 16.82
CA GLU A 38 -8.26 -3.29 17.84
C GLU A 38 -8.49 -4.67 17.22
N THR A 39 -9.51 -4.80 16.35
CA THR A 39 -9.88 -6.09 15.76
C THR A 39 -8.78 -6.72 14.91
N LEU A 40 -7.89 -5.91 14.33
CA LEU A 40 -6.84 -6.40 13.42
C LEU A 40 -5.52 -6.72 14.13
N THR A 41 -5.31 -6.26 15.37
CA THR A 41 -3.99 -6.35 16.03
C THR A 41 -3.50 -7.79 16.18
N ASP A 42 -4.40 -8.74 16.47
CA ASP A 42 -4.08 -10.15 16.68
C ASP A 42 -4.41 -11.05 15.47
N GLN A 43 -4.58 -10.47 14.28
CA GLN A 43 -5.02 -11.20 13.09
C GLN A 43 -3.92 -11.32 12.04
N PRO A 44 -3.83 -12.47 11.34
CA PRO A 44 -2.96 -12.60 10.17
C PRO A 44 -3.50 -11.76 9.01
N ILE A 45 -2.85 -10.63 8.70
CA ILE A 45 -3.31 -9.71 7.66
C ILE A 45 -2.62 -9.96 6.33
N VAL A 46 -3.41 -10.03 5.25
CA VAL A 46 -2.94 -9.92 3.86
C VAL A 46 -3.58 -8.69 3.23
N VAL A 47 -2.75 -7.84 2.62
CA VAL A 47 -3.24 -6.71 1.82
C VAL A 47 -3.49 -7.18 0.40
N VAL A 48 -4.66 -6.87 -0.14
CA VAL A 48 -5.06 -7.28 -1.49
C VAL A 48 -5.26 -6.05 -2.35
N ASP A 49 -4.70 -6.07 -3.55
CA ASP A 49 -4.91 -5.06 -4.60
C ASP A 49 -5.12 -5.78 -5.94
N ASP A 50 -5.68 -5.12 -6.95
CA ASP A 50 -5.92 -5.75 -8.25
C ASP A 50 -4.63 -5.77 -9.11
N VAL A 51 -3.98 -4.62 -9.24
CA VAL A 51 -2.82 -4.42 -10.11
C VAL A 51 -1.70 -3.73 -9.36
N MET A 52 -0.53 -4.39 -9.32
CA MET A 52 0.71 -3.78 -8.86
C MET A 52 1.51 -3.25 -10.05
N THR A 53 1.84 -1.95 -10.02
CA THR A 53 2.84 -1.35 -10.92
C THR A 53 4.16 -1.17 -10.21
N THR A 54 4.24 -0.19 -9.31
CA THR A 54 5.45 0.16 -8.55
C THR A 54 5.46 -0.42 -7.14
N GLY A 55 4.33 -0.98 -6.69
CA GLY A 55 4.15 -1.39 -5.29
C GLY A 55 3.81 -0.25 -4.33
N SER A 56 3.87 1.03 -4.75
CA SER A 56 3.69 2.19 -3.86
C SER A 56 2.40 2.15 -3.02
N THR A 57 1.27 1.74 -3.62
CA THR A 57 -0.02 1.59 -2.91
C THR A 57 0.04 0.53 -1.82
N LEU A 58 0.58 -0.65 -2.14
CA LEU A 58 0.74 -1.76 -1.20
C LEU A 58 1.71 -1.42 -0.08
N SER A 59 2.85 -0.81 -0.40
CA SER A 59 3.84 -0.38 0.59
C SER A 59 3.26 0.64 1.58
N GLU A 60 2.52 1.63 1.09
CA GLU A 60 1.86 2.61 1.95
C GLU A 60 0.75 1.98 2.81
N ALA A 61 0.02 1.01 2.27
CA ALA A 61 -0.97 0.24 3.02
C ALA A 61 -0.34 -0.56 4.17
N CYS A 62 0.76 -1.26 3.89
CA CYS A 62 1.52 -1.98 4.91
C CYS A 62 2.05 -1.03 5.99
N ARG A 63 2.71 0.07 5.58
CA ARG A 63 3.19 1.10 6.50
C ARG A 63 2.08 1.60 7.43
N ALA A 64 0.90 1.87 6.90
CA ALA A 64 -0.24 2.35 7.69
C ALA A 64 -0.69 1.32 8.75
N LEU A 65 -0.73 0.03 8.41
CA LEU A 65 -1.06 -1.06 9.33
C LEU A 65 0.03 -1.24 10.40
N GLU A 66 1.29 -1.34 9.97
CA GLU A 66 2.45 -1.53 10.84
C GLU A 66 2.64 -0.37 11.82
N SER A 67 2.32 0.87 11.41
CA SER A 67 2.34 2.04 12.30
C SER A 67 1.35 1.94 13.48
N ARG A 68 0.42 0.99 13.43
CA ARG A 68 -0.54 0.67 14.50
C ARG A 68 -0.23 -0.65 15.20
N GLY A 69 0.94 -1.24 14.94
CA GLY A 69 1.33 -2.53 15.50
C GLY A 69 0.58 -3.71 14.88
N ILE A 70 -0.06 -3.53 13.72
CA ILE A 70 -0.78 -4.60 13.01
C ILE A 70 0.19 -5.24 12.00
N PRO A 71 0.65 -6.49 12.24
CA PRO A 71 1.60 -7.16 11.36
C PRO A 71 0.95 -7.57 10.03
N VAL A 72 1.67 -7.37 8.92
CA VAL A 72 1.23 -7.79 7.57
C VAL A 72 2.03 -9.02 7.15
N LEU A 73 1.34 -10.12 6.84
CA LEU A 73 1.97 -11.37 6.38
C LEU A 73 2.45 -11.28 4.93
N GLY A 74 1.81 -10.43 4.13
CA GLY A 74 2.17 -10.23 2.75
C GLY A 74 1.10 -9.47 1.97
N CYS A 75 1.38 -9.33 0.67
CA CYS A 75 0.48 -8.71 -0.29
C CYS A 75 0.11 -9.71 -1.39
N ALA A 76 -1.14 -9.66 -1.87
CA ALA A 76 -1.61 -10.45 -2.99
C ALA A 76 -2.17 -9.54 -4.08
N VAL A 77 -1.80 -9.80 -5.33
CA VAL A 77 -2.30 -9.07 -6.51
C VAL A 77 -2.64 -10.00 -7.66
N VAL A 78 -3.59 -9.60 -8.48
CA VAL A 78 -4.00 -10.38 -9.67
C VAL A 78 -3.02 -10.17 -10.81
N ALA A 79 -2.50 -8.94 -10.98
CA ALA A 79 -1.52 -8.62 -12.00
C ALA A 79 -0.36 -7.78 -11.45
N ALA A 80 0.84 -8.01 -11.97
CA ALA A 80 2.02 -7.21 -11.66
C ALA A 80 2.73 -6.80 -12.95
N THR A 81 3.01 -5.50 -13.11
CA THR A 81 3.87 -5.03 -14.19
C THR A 81 5.32 -5.32 -13.83
N ARG A 82 6.03 -6.09 -14.67
CA ARG A 82 7.47 -6.30 -14.45
C ARG A 82 8.19 -4.97 -14.63
N LEU A 83 8.94 -4.56 -13.61
CA LEU A 83 9.93 -3.51 -13.79
C LEU A 83 10.94 -4.01 -14.82
N ARG A 84 11.01 -3.36 -15.98
CA ARG A 84 12.10 -3.61 -16.93
C ARG A 84 13.34 -3.00 -16.30
N LEU A 85 14.12 -3.80 -15.59
CA LEU A 85 15.48 -3.43 -15.23
C LEU A 85 16.21 -3.25 -16.57
N SER A 86 16.52 -2.00 -16.93
CA SER A 86 17.47 -1.76 -18.01
C SER A 86 18.78 -2.37 -17.55
N SER A 87 19.17 -3.49 -18.16
CA SER A 87 20.52 -4.04 -18.05
C SER A 87 21.48 -2.89 -18.34
N GLY A 88 22.22 -2.46 -17.33
CA GLY A 88 23.24 -1.43 -17.48
C GLY A 88 24.21 -1.83 -18.59
N SER A 89 24.51 -0.88 -19.47
CA SER A 89 25.61 -0.96 -20.44
C SER A 89 26.95 -0.80 -19.74
#